data_AF-A0A7Y1UK55-F1
#
_entry.id   AF-A0A7Y1UK55-F1
#
_cell.length_a   1.000
_cell.length_b   1.000
_cell.length_c   1.000
_cell.angle_alpha   90.00
_cell.angle_beta   90.00
_cell.angle_gamma   90.00
#
_symmetry.space_group_name_H-M   'P 1'
#
loop_
_entity.id
_entity.type
_entity.pdbx_description
1 polymer ?
#
loop_
_entity_poly.entity_id
_entity_poly.type
_entity_poly.pdbx_seq_one_letter_code
_entity_poly.pdbx_strand_id
1 'polypeptide(L)'
;MITVLALGAGILLNAGCSRHKKVKRGKGRPAAVAYRVTGGRVAELHGGVAYAPSGAPVEVKRAIAAANRIAGLPYKWGGGHARLNDSGYDCSGAASYVLRNAGLLEDQMPSRGFLKYGKRGAGKWITVYARKGHVYLVIAGLRFDTQGTTTQDGPRWRTAPRKAKGHTRRHPPGL
;
A
#
# COMPACT_ATOMS: atom_id res chain seq x y z
N MET A 1 32.71 13.75 -73.07
CA MET A 1 31.25 13.77 -72.94
C MET A 1 30.80 12.53 -72.18
N ILE A 2 29.81 12.71 -71.31
CA ILE A 2 28.92 11.70 -70.70
C ILE A 2 29.43 10.94 -69.46
N THR A 3 28.89 11.42 -68.35
CA THR A 3 28.56 10.79 -67.07
C THR A 3 27.90 9.43 -67.21
N VAL A 4 28.25 8.45 -66.36
CA VAL A 4 27.29 7.52 -65.75
C VAL A 4 27.74 7.18 -64.33
N LEU A 5 26.87 7.50 -63.36
CA LEU A 5 26.94 7.06 -61.96
C LEU A 5 26.67 5.56 -61.85
N ALA A 6 27.46 4.86 -61.04
CA ALA A 6 27.09 3.56 -60.49
C ALA A 6 27.09 3.62 -58.95
N LEU A 7 25.93 3.32 -58.36
CA LEU A 7 25.75 3.11 -56.92
C LEU A 7 26.43 1.80 -56.49
N GLY A 8 27.18 1.85 -55.38
CA GLY A 8 27.72 0.67 -54.71
C GLY A 8 27.83 0.93 -53.22
N ALA A 9 27.05 0.17 -52.45
CA ALA A 9 26.93 0.28 -51.00
C ALA A 9 28.22 -0.15 -50.29
N GLY A 10 28.69 0.67 -49.35
CA GLY A 10 29.81 0.37 -48.45
C GLY A 10 29.48 0.84 -47.04
N ILE A 11 29.09 -0.12 -46.20
CA ILE A 11 28.93 0.04 -44.75
C ILE A 11 30.33 0.14 -44.14
N LEU A 12 30.66 1.25 -43.49
CA LEU A 12 31.76 1.32 -42.51
C LEU A 12 31.29 2.09 -41.28
N LEU A 13 31.40 1.40 -40.14
CA LEU A 13 30.94 1.83 -38.83
C LEU A 13 31.66 3.11 -38.38
N ASN A 14 30.89 4.13 -38.05
CA ASN A 14 31.41 5.30 -37.35
C ASN A 14 31.62 4.93 -35.86
N ALA A 15 32.89 4.81 -35.45
CA ALA A 15 33.29 4.68 -34.07
C ALA A 15 33.08 6.02 -33.32
N GLY A 16 31.82 6.31 -32.98
CA GLY A 16 31.47 7.38 -32.08
C GLY A 16 31.72 6.98 -30.63
N CYS A 17 32.79 7.53 -30.03
CA CYS A 17 33.11 7.40 -28.61
C CYS A 17 31.98 8.02 -27.76
N SER A 18 31.00 7.19 -27.39
CA SER A 18 29.92 7.59 -26.49
C SER A 18 30.48 7.90 -25.11
N ARG A 19 30.46 9.19 -24.75
CA ARG A 19 30.60 9.63 -23.35
C ARG A 19 29.47 8.99 -22.55
N HIS A 20 29.79 7.86 -21.91
CA HIS A 20 28.96 7.24 -20.90
C HIS A 20 28.85 8.22 -19.72
N LYS A 21 27.78 9.03 -19.69
CA LYS A 21 27.34 9.59 -18.42
C LYS A 21 26.91 8.40 -17.57
N LYS A 22 27.73 8.04 -16.58
CA LYS A 22 27.33 7.13 -15.50
C LYS A 22 26.11 7.75 -14.82
N VAL A 23 24.91 7.30 -15.21
CA VAL A 23 23.71 7.47 -14.41
C VAL A 23 23.99 6.78 -13.09
N LYS A 24 24.12 7.58 -12.02
CA LYS A 24 24.32 7.04 -10.68
C LYS A 24 23.13 6.11 -10.39
N ARG A 25 23.41 4.81 -10.20
CA ARG A 25 22.49 3.85 -9.57
C ARG A 25 22.09 4.43 -8.21
N GLY A 26 20.95 5.12 -8.17
CA GLY A 26 20.25 5.36 -6.93
C GLY A 26 19.88 4.00 -6.38
N LYS A 27 20.56 3.56 -5.31
CA LYS A 27 20.15 2.39 -4.53
C LYS A 27 18.71 2.63 -4.12
N GLY A 28 17.77 1.92 -4.75
CA GLY A 28 16.39 1.83 -4.29
C GLY A 28 16.41 1.24 -2.90
N ARG A 29 16.47 2.10 -1.88
CA ARG A 29 16.20 1.72 -0.50
C ARG A 29 14.67 1.60 -0.42
N PRO A 30 14.10 0.48 0.06
CA PRO A 30 12.69 0.46 0.36
C PRO A 30 12.40 1.62 1.31
N ALA A 31 11.40 2.43 0.97
CA ALA A 31 11.03 3.61 1.74
C ALA A 31 10.82 3.21 3.20
N ALA A 32 11.48 3.92 4.12
CA ALA A 32 11.51 3.56 5.54
C ALA A 32 10.09 3.44 6.10
N VAL A 33 9.67 2.20 6.35
CA VAL A 33 8.39 1.89 6.98
C VAL A 33 8.48 2.31 8.44
N ALA A 34 7.72 3.33 8.81
CA ALA A 34 7.90 4.02 10.09
C ALA A 34 7.24 3.32 11.30
N TYR A 35 6.40 2.31 11.08
CA TYR A 35 5.80 1.53 12.16
C TYR A 35 6.69 0.33 12.46
N ARG A 36 7.28 0.31 13.67
CA ARG A 36 8.15 -0.78 14.11
C ARG A 36 7.37 -2.09 14.15
N VAL A 37 7.73 -3.00 13.26
CA VAL A 37 7.40 -4.42 13.36
C VAL A 37 8.65 -5.14 13.83
N THR A 38 8.56 -5.97 14.86
CA THR A 38 9.74 -6.65 15.41
C THR A 38 10.30 -7.67 14.40
N GLY A 39 11.63 -7.79 14.26
CA GLY A 39 12.28 -8.92 13.54
C GLY A 39 12.03 -9.06 12.03
N GLY A 40 12.13 -7.98 11.23
CA GLY A 40 12.15 -8.09 9.75
C GLY A 40 10.80 -8.37 9.08
N ARG A 41 9.70 -8.25 9.83
CA ARG A 41 8.32 -8.56 9.43
C ARG A 41 7.62 -7.42 8.68
N VAL A 42 8.36 -6.71 7.83
CA VAL A 42 7.89 -5.46 7.20
C VAL A 42 7.50 -5.71 5.75
N ALA A 43 6.30 -5.29 5.35
CA ALA A 43 5.88 -5.34 3.95
C ALA A 43 6.64 -4.32 3.10
N GLU A 44 6.98 -4.72 1.89
CA GLU A 44 7.64 -3.86 0.90
C GLU A 44 6.58 -3.21 -0.01
N LEU A 45 6.84 -2.00 -0.50
CA LEU A 45 5.92 -1.28 -1.39
C LEU A 45 6.64 -0.91 -2.69
N HIS A 46 6.24 -1.52 -3.81
CA HIS A 46 6.78 -1.23 -5.14
C HIS A 46 5.65 -0.80 -6.07
N GLY A 47 5.76 0.37 -6.69
CA GLY A 47 4.78 0.85 -7.68
C GLY A 47 3.34 0.97 -7.13
N GLY A 48 3.17 1.22 -5.83
CA GLY A 48 1.84 1.29 -5.20
C GLY A 48 1.25 -0.07 -4.80
N VAL A 49 1.97 -1.17 -5.02
CA VAL A 49 1.58 -2.54 -4.64
C VAL A 49 2.43 -3.00 -3.46
N ALA A 50 1.78 -3.49 -2.41
CA ALA A 50 2.45 -4.00 -1.22
C ALA A 50 2.70 -5.51 -1.32
N TYR A 51 3.87 -5.94 -0.86
CA TYR A 51 4.31 -7.34 -0.85
C TYR A 51 4.46 -7.82 0.59
N ALA A 52 3.76 -8.90 0.90
CA ALA A 52 3.79 -9.49 2.23
C ALA A 52 5.15 -10.17 2.50
N PRO A 53 5.70 -10.09 3.72
CA PRO A 53 6.85 -10.90 4.11
C PRO A 53 6.56 -12.39 3.94
N SER A 54 7.57 -13.15 3.53
CA SER A 54 7.44 -14.60 3.28
C SER A 54 6.95 -15.36 4.52
N GLY A 55 7.46 -15.01 5.70
CA GLY A 55 7.08 -15.59 6.99
C GLY A 55 5.81 -15.00 7.63
N ALA A 56 5.04 -14.17 6.91
CA ALA A 56 3.80 -13.61 7.44
C ALA A 56 2.69 -14.67 7.57
N PRO A 57 1.86 -14.62 8.64
CA PRO A 57 0.65 -15.43 8.74
C PRO A 57 -0.25 -15.28 7.53
N VAL A 58 -1.05 -16.30 7.24
CA VAL A 58 -1.90 -16.34 6.04
C VAL A 58 -2.90 -15.18 6.03
N GLU A 59 -3.41 -14.79 7.19
CA GLU A 59 -4.33 -13.68 7.38
C GLU A 59 -3.68 -12.34 7.00
N VAL A 60 -2.40 -12.16 7.34
CA VAL A 60 -1.63 -10.96 6.99
C VAL A 60 -1.40 -10.89 5.49
N LYS A 61 -1.06 -12.03 4.86
CA LYS A 61 -0.93 -12.13 3.39
C LYS A 61 -2.24 -11.80 2.70
N ARG A 62 -3.36 -12.34 3.19
CA ARG A 62 -4.71 -12.04 2.68
C ARG A 62 -5.08 -10.56 2.88
N ALA A 63 -4.74 -9.97 4.02
CA ALA A 63 -5.00 -8.56 4.29
C ALA A 63 -4.24 -7.64 3.32
N ILE A 64 -2.96 -7.94 3.04
CA ILE A 64 -2.17 -7.20 2.05
C ILE A 64 -2.76 -7.37 0.65
N ALA A 65 -3.11 -8.59 0.25
CA ALA A 65 -3.74 -8.84 -1.04
C ALA A 65 -5.08 -8.11 -1.19
N ALA A 66 -5.90 -8.08 -0.14
CA ALA A 66 -7.16 -7.34 -0.12
C ALA A 66 -6.95 -5.82 -0.22
N ALA A 67 -6.01 -5.28 0.54
CA ALA A 67 -5.66 -3.86 0.48
C ALA A 67 -5.14 -3.47 -0.91
N ASN A 68 -4.31 -4.31 -1.55
CA ASN A 68 -3.88 -4.11 -2.93
C ASN A 68 -5.05 -4.03 -3.92
N ARG A 69 -6.08 -4.88 -3.77
CA ARG A 69 -7.24 -4.89 -4.70
C ARG A 69 -7.99 -3.57 -4.74
N ILE A 70 -8.07 -2.85 -3.62
CA ILE A 70 -8.79 -1.58 -3.53
C ILE A 70 -7.85 -0.37 -3.51
N ALA A 71 -6.53 -0.59 -3.53
CA ALA A 71 -5.57 0.50 -3.54
C ALA A 71 -5.73 1.34 -4.81
N GLY A 72 -5.87 2.66 -4.64
CA GLY A 72 -6.05 3.61 -5.75
C GLY A 72 -7.51 3.88 -6.13
N LEU A 73 -8.48 3.14 -5.58
CA LEU A 73 -9.90 3.46 -5.75
C LEU A 73 -10.24 4.81 -5.08
N PRO A 74 -11.29 5.51 -5.57
CA PRO A 74 -11.70 6.78 -5.00
C PRO A 74 -12.23 6.63 -3.57
N TYR A 75 -12.15 7.72 -2.80
CA TYR A 75 -12.93 7.83 -1.59
C TYR A 75 -14.41 7.98 -1.93
N LYS A 76 -15.26 7.22 -1.26
CA LYS A 76 -16.70 7.30 -1.39
C LYS A 76 -17.32 7.25 -0.01
N TRP A 77 -18.03 8.30 0.39
CA TRP A 77 -18.70 8.33 1.69
C TRP A 77 -19.71 7.19 1.81
N GLY A 78 -19.60 6.36 2.86
CA GLY A 78 -20.42 5.15 3.02
C GLY A 78 -20.03 3.97 2.11
N GLY A 79 -19.00 4.15 1.26
CA GLY A 79 -18.52 3.10 0.37
C GLY A 79 -17.95 1.92 1.16
N GLY A 80 -18.37 0.70 0.82
CA GLY A 80 -17.99 -0.52 1.54
C GLY A 80 -18.91 -0.91 2.70
N HIS A 81 -19.98 -0.16 2.97
CA HIS A 81 -20.99 -0.48 4.02
C HIS A 81 -22.23 -1.14 3.44
N ALA A 82 -23.06 -0.40 2.69
CA ALA A 82 -24.27 -0.95 2.08
C ALA A 82 -23.97 -1.90 0.90
N ARG A 83 -22.88 -1.61 0.16
CA ARG A 83 -22.32 -2.49 -0.86
C ARG A 83 -20.92 -2.88 -0.41
N LEU A 84 -20.76 -4.14 0.00
CA LEU A 84 -19.51 -4.63 0.58
C LEU A 84 -18.32 -4.62 -0.41
N ASN A 85 -18.62 -4.83 -1.70
CA ASN A 85 -17.68 -4.71 -2.81
C ASN A 85 -18.12 -3.53 -3.70
N ASP A 86 -17.60 -2.35 -3.41
CA ASP A 86 -18.00 -1.08 -4.03
C ASP A 86 -16.91 -0.53 -4.96
N SER A 87 -17.26 0.48 -5.76
CA SER A 87 -16.35 1.20 -6.66
C SER A 87 -15.47 2.24 -5.95
N GLY A 88 -15.74 2.51 -4.67
CA GLY A 88 -14.96 3.40 -3.82
C GLY A 88 -15.25 3.13 -2.35
N TYR A 89 -14.35 3.56 -1.47
CA TYR A 89 -14.42 3.20 -0.05
C TYR A 89 -14.17 4.39 0.85
N ASP A 90 -14.95 4.49 1.94
CA ASP A 90 -14.59 5.38 3.04
C ASP A 90 -13.53 4.74 3.95
N CYS A 91 -13.11 5.46 4.99
CA CYS A 91 -12.07 4.97 5.90
C CYS A 91 -12.44 3.64 6.59
N SER A 92 -13.67 3.55 7.10
CA SER A 92 -14.20 2.35 7.77
C SER A 92 -14.54 1.24 6.80
N GLY A 93 -15.07 1.56 5.62
CA GLY A 93 -15.36 0.61 4.57
C GLY A 93 -14.09 -0.03 4.04
N ALA A 94 -13.03 0.76 3.81
CA ALA A 94 -11.73 0.24 3.39
C ALA A 94 -11.11 -0.67 4.47
N ALA A 95 -11.13 -0.25 5.74
CA ALA A 95 -10.64 -1.09 6.84
C ALA A 95 -11.44 -2.39 6.99
N SER A 96 -12.76 -2.31 6.88
CA SER A 96 -13.66 -3.47 6.93
C SER A 96 -13.43 -4.42 5.76
N TYR A 97 -13.30 -3.90 4.53
CA TYR A 97 -13.01 -4.70 3.34
C TYR A 97 -11.74 -5.53 3.54
N VAL A 98 -10.66 -4.89 3.99
CA VAL A 98 -9.37 -5.55 4.20
C VAL A 98 -9.47 -6.63 5.27
N LEU A 99 -10.06 -6.34 6.43
CA LEU A 99 -10.16 -7.30 7.53
C LEU A 99 -11.12 -8.44 7.19
N ARG A 100 -12.24 -8.18 6.51
CA ARG A 100 -13.18 -9.21 6.08
C ARG A 100 -12.57 -10.16 5.07
N ASN A 101 -11.90 -9.63 4.05
CA ASN A 101 -11.21 -10.45 3.06
C ASN A 101 -9.97 -11.16 3.63
N ALA A 102 -9.51 -10.79 4.82
CA ALA A 102 -8.48 -11.50 5.57
C ALA A 102 -9.04 -12.61 6.48
N GLY A 103 -10.36 -12.71 6.65
CA GLY A 103 -11.00 -13.60 7.62
C GLY A 103 -10.90 -13.10 9.06
N LEU A 104 -10.68 -11.79 9.27
CA LEU A 104 -10.47 -11.16 10.57
C LEU A 104 -11.68 -10.33 11.04
N LEU A 105 -12.68 -10.19 10.18
CA LEU A 105 -13.94 -9.52 10.47
C LEU A 105 -15.05 -10.21 9.66
N GLU A 106 -16.22 -10.40 10.26
CA GLU A 106 -17.31 -11.08 9.56
C GLU A 106 -18.04 -10.17 8.56
N ASP A 107 -18.26 -8.90 8.93
CA ASP A 107 -19.02 -7.96 8.11
C ASP A 107 -18.29 -6.60 7.96
N GLN A 108 -18.98 -5.50 8.30
CA GLN A 108 -18.48 -4.13 8.25
C GLN A 108 -18.81 -3.41 9.55
N MET A 109 -18.08 -2.33 9.85
CA MET A 109 -18.49 -1.42 10.90
C MET A 109 -18.02 0.01 10.64
N PRO A 110 -18.74 1.02 11.18
CA PRO A 110 -18.26 2.40 11.18
C PRO A 110 -17.00 2.56 12.04
N SER A 111 -16.26 3.65 11.81
CA SER A 111 -15.01 3.96 12.55
C SER A 111 -15.13 3.88 14.08
N ARG A 112 -16.31 4.21 14.65
CA ARG A 112 -16.60 4.09 16.08
C ARG A 112 -16.57 2.64 16.58
N GLY A 113 -17.03 1.69 15.76
CA GLY A 113 -17.00 0.26 16.10
C GLY A 113 -15.58 -0.25 16.33
N PHE A 114 -14.63 0.22 15.51
CA PHE A 114 -13.22 -0.14 15.61
C PHE A 114 -12.55 0.29 16.92
N LEU A 115 -13.15 1.17 17.73
CA LEU A 115 -12.64 1.48 19.08
C LEU A 115 -12.69 0.26 20.02
N LYS A 116 -13.59 -0.69 19.75
CA LYS A 116 -13.81 -1.91 20.54
C LYS A 116 -13.38 -3.19 19.80
N TYR A 117 -12.93 -3.10 18.56
CA TYR A 117 -12.52 -4.25 17.75
C TYR A 117 -11.34 -5.02 18.37
N GLY A 118 -11.36 -6.36 18.33
CA GLY A 118 -10.24 -7.21 18.73
C GLY A 118 -9.68 -6.92 20.13
N LYS A 119 -8.35 -6.98 20.29
CA LYS A 119 -7.65 -6.68 21.56
C LYS A 119 -7.08 -5.26 21.58
N ARG A 120 -6.87 -4.71 22.79
CA ARG A 120 -6.27 -3.38 23.00
C ARG A 120 -4.78 -3.39 22.67
N GLY A 121 -4.27 -2.28 22.12
CA GLY A 121 -2.85 -2.08 21.86
C GLY A 121 -2.45 -2.37 20.41
N ALA A 122 -1.16 -2.20 20.13
CA ALA A 122 -0.59 -2.51 18.82
C ALA A 122 -0.47 -4.04 18.65
N GLY A 123 -0.82 -4.53 17.46
CA GLY A 123 -0.63 -5.92 17.09
C GLY A 123 0.79 -6.20 16.62
N LYS A 124 1.14 -7.49 16.54
CA LYS A 124 2.43 -7.97 16.03
C LYS A 124 2.59 -7.78 14.52
N TRP A 125 1.48 -7.76 13.78
CA TRP A 125 1.38 -7.71 12.33
C TRP A 125 0.35 -6.68 11.88
N ILE A 126 -0.83 -6.65 12.51
CA ILE A 126 -1.92 -5.77 12.11
C ILE A 126 -2.29 -4.88 13.30
N THR A 127 -2.21 -3.57 13.10
CA THR A 127 -2.75 -2.60 14.05
C THR A 127 -3.81 -1.75 13.37
N VAL A 128 -4.99 -1.72 13.98
CA VAL A 128 -6.08 -0.81 13.66
C VAL A 128 -5.90 0.46 14.50
N TYR A 129 -5.80 1.60 13.85
CA TYR A 129 -5.78 2.89 14.51
C TYR A 129 -7.15 3.54 14.33
N ALA A 130 -7.93 3.62 15.39
CA ALA A 130 -9.31 4.08 15.34
C ALA A 130 -9.55 5.30 16.23
N ARG A 131 -10.37 6.24 15.75
CA ARG A 131 -10.94 7.34 16.51
C ARG A 131 -12.35 7.64 16.00
N LYS A 132 -13.10 8.50 16.71
CA LYS A 132 -14.36 9.01 16.17
C LYS A 132 -14.09 9.73 14.85
N GLY A 133 -14.69 9.25 13.76
CA GLY A 133 -14.61 9.86 12.42
C GLY A 133 -13.43 9.40 11.55
N HIS A 134 -12.53 8.52 12.03
CA HIS A 134 -11.48 7.99 11.17
C HIS A 134 -10.89 6.67 11.68
N VAL A 135 -10.57 5.78 10.75
CA VAL A 135 -9.83 4.55 11.00
C VAL A 135 -8.87 4.27 9.85
N TYR A 136 -7.70 3.72 10.17
CA TYR A 136 -6.74 3.22 9.19
C TYR A 136 -6.02 1.99 9.72
N LEU A 137 -5.34 1.27 8.83
CA LEU A 137 -4.61 0.05 9.16
C LEU A 137 -3.11 0.25 9.03
N VAL A 138 -2.36 -0.47 9.86
CA VAL A 138 -0.95 -0.74 9.67
C VAL A 138 -0.81 -2.25 9.57
N ILE A 139 -0.31 -2.74 8.43
CA ILE A 139 -0.26 -4.17 8.09
C ILE A 139 1.18 -4.50 7.74
N ALA A 140 1.81 -5.37 8.52
CA ALA A 140 3.25 -5.63 8.43
C ALA A 140 4.04 -4.32 8.38
N GLY A 141 3.68 -3.36 9.24
CA GLY A 141 4.35 -2.05 9.34
C GLY A 141 3.94 -1.02 8.30
N LEU A 142 3.38 -1.43 7.16
CA LEU A 142 2.99 -0.49 6.11
C LEU A 142 1.59 0.08 6.37
N ARG A 143 1.44 1.40 6.24
CA ARG A 143 0.16 2.08 6.49
C ARG A 143 -0.75 1.96 5.28
N PHE A 144 -1.99 1.54 5.52
CA PHE A 144 -3.09 1.59 4.57
C PHE A 144 -4.15 2.57 5.08
N ASP A 145 -4.34 3.68 4.37
CA ASP A 145 -5.10 4.83 4.88
C ASP A 145 -5.79 5.58 3.73
N THR A 146 -7.00 6.07 4.00
CA THR A 146 -7.80 6.89 3.06
C THR A 146 -7.60 8.39 3.25
N GLN A 147 -6.65 8.79 4.09
CA GLN A 147 -6.22 10.17 4.28
C GLN A 147 -4.68 10.24 4.30
N GLY A 148 -4.09 11.15 3.52
CA GLY A 148 -2.66 11.40 3.62
C GLY A 148 -2.13 12.47 2.67
N THR A 149 -2.40 12.38 1.37
CA THR A 149 -2.03 13.43 0.41
C THR A 149 -3.03 14.57 0.53
N THR A 150 -4.31 14.22 0.53
CA THR A 150 -5.41 15.10 0.91
C THR A 150 -6.30 14.40 1.92
N THR A 151 -7.27 15.12 2.47
CA THR A 151 -8.39 14.48 3.18
C THR A 151 -9.23 13.71 2.17
N GLN A 152 -9.54 12.45 2.50
CA GLN A 152 -10.45 11.63 1.70
C GLN A 152 -9.93 11.40 0.27
N ASP A 153 -8.63 11.15 0.10
CA ASP A 153 -8.07 10.80 -1.21
C ASP A 153 -8.46 9.38 -1.63
N GLY A 154 -8.82 8.49 -0.69
CA GLY A 154 -9.21 7.10 -0.95
C GLY A 154 -8.14 6.09 -0.53
N PRO A 155 -8.46 4.78 -0.50
CA PRO A 155 -7.59 3.73 0.02
C PRO A 155 -6.23 3.67 -0.70
N ARG A 156 -5.13 3.90 0.04
CA ARG A 156 -3.76 3.80 -0.50
C ARG A 156 -2.77 3.29 0.54
N TRP A 157 -1.74 2.63 0.04
CA TRP A 157 -0.51 2.35 0.79
C TRP A 157 0.31 3.61 0.96
N ARG A 158 0.90 3.77 2.15
CA ARG A 158 1.68 4.94 2.53
C ARG A 158 2.88 4.53 3.35
N THR A 159 4.04 5.06 2.97
CA THR A 159 5.31 4.86 3.65
C THR A 159 5.51 5.89 4.76
N ALA A 160 4.99 7.11 4.55
CA ALA A 160 5.05 8.17 5.53
C ALA A 160 4.25 7.80 6.80
N PRO A 161 4.85 7.91 8.00
CA PRO A 161 4.14 7.73 9.25
C PRO A 161 3.04 8.78 9.42
N ARG A 162 2.05 8.43 10.22
CA ARG A 162 1.06 9.38 10.73
C ARG A 162 1.19 9.52 12.24
N LYS A 163 0.99 10.75 12.74
CA LYS A 163 0.80 10.99 14.18
C LYS A 163 -0.41 10.17 14.67
N ALA A 164 -0.16 9.20 15.54
CA ALA A 164 -1.20 8.35 16.11
C ALA A 164 -1.97 9.01 17.28
N LYS A 165 -1.66 10.27 17.63
CA LYS A 165 -2.31 10.99 18.74
C LYS A 165 -3.83 10.98 18.53
N GLY A 166 -4.58 10.68 19.59
CA GLY A 166 -6.04 10.57 19.57
C GLY A 166 -6.60 9.30 18.94
N HIS A 167 -5.76 8.38 18.44
CA HIS A 167 -6.21 7.08 17.96
C HIS A 167 -6.04 6.03 19.06
N THR A 168 -7.09 5.26 19.30
CA THR A 168 -7.02 4.00 20.03
C THR A 168 -6.44 2.94 19.11
N ARG A 169 -5.40 2.25 19.59
CA ARG A 169 -4.82 1.10 18.89
C ARG A 169 -5.57 -0.17 19.27
N ARG A 170 -5.97 -0.93 18.27
CA ARG A 170 -6.56 -2.26 18.40
C ARG A 170 -5.86 -3.23 17.45
N HIS A 171 -6.00 -4.53 17.67
CA HIS A 171 -5.49 -5.55 16.76
C HIS A 171 -6.35 -6.81 16.77
N PRO A 172 -6.36 -7.58 15.66
CA PRO A 172 -6.97 -8.91 15.64
C PRO A 172 -6.25 -9.83 16.65
N PRO A 173 -6.96 -10.65 17.44
CA PRO A 173 -6.31 -11.57 18.38
C PRO A 173 -5.27 -12.47 17.69
N GLY A 174 -4.09 -12.59 18.28
CA GLY A 174 -3.00 -13.41 17.72
C GLY A 174 -2.12 -12.71 16.68
N LEU A 175 -2.51 -11.51 16.22
CA LEU A 175 -1.81 -10.73 15.20
C LEU A 175 -1.36 -9.35 15.67
#